data_AF-A0A8I1P2J3-F1
#
_entry.id   AF-A0A8I1P2J3-F1
#
_cell.length_a   1.000
_cell.length_b   1.000
_cell.length_c   1.000
_cell.angle_alpha   90.00
_cell.angle_beta   90.00
_cell.angle_gamma   90.00
#
_symmetry.space_group_name_H-M   'P 1'
#
loop_
_entity.id
_entity.type
_entity.pdbx_description
1 polymer ?
#
loop_
_entity_poly.entity_id
_entity_poly.type
_entity_poly.pdbx_seq_one_letter_code
_entity_poly.pdbx_strand_id
1 'polypeptide(L)'
;MTIAACYISPEGVVFGADSTSTYGVHSDRHYYNNAQKIFEVGEDTTLGIVTWGLGGLSVGSYRMLIALFADDLAANPPASLLDVATRWSASFWAAYSASDIWPHVLECRRVNALTPHDPAVAPNAGMRTKDEEENIAFTRSALVAGFCIGGYLMPDRTPGAYVVLADPLDIQPVPVALTQGWSFWGAPNLIQRLLFGCDDSLKASIITSGHWHGTPADLEAIVADHQLAHPLVPMREAIDFVHSCIYSTIKAMKFSSLPQICGGPIELAAITADRKFRWVRHKAWDAAILEGGTK
;
A
#
# COMPACT_ATOMS: atom_id res chain seq x y z
N MET A 1 2.99 -0.87 9.02
CA MET A 1 1.79 -0.33 8.35
C MET A 1 2.03 1.15 8.06
N THR A 2 1.31 1.69 7.06
CA THR A 2 1.62 2.87 6.24
C THR A 2 0.31 3.38 5.63
N ILE A 3 0.23 4.65 5.23
CA ILE A 3 -0.73 5.08 4.20
C ILE A 3 0.05 5.46 2.94
N ALA A 4 -0.29 4.82 1.82
CA ALA A 4 0.28 5.05 0.50
C ALA A 4 -0.82 5.42 -0.49
N ALA A 5 -0.49 6.22 -1.49
CA ALA A 5 -1.44 6.76 -2.45
C ALA A 5 -0.87 6.80 -3.87
N CYS A 6 -1.74 6.59 -4.84
CA CYS A 6 -1.52 6.90 -6.25
C CYS A 6 -2.71 7.70 -6.78
N TYR A 7 -2.44 8.76 -7.51
CA TYR A 7 -3.44 9.50 -8.28
C TYR A 7 -3.05 9.46 -9.76
N ILE A 8 -3.98 9.11 -10.65
CA ILE A 8 -3.77 9.09 -12.09
C ILE A 8 -4.76 10.06 -12.74
N SER A 9 -4.20 11.02 -13.48
CA SER A 9 -4.93 11.98 -14.30
C SER A 9 -4.46 11.89 -15.76
N PRO A 10 -5.18 12.50 -16.72
CA PRO A 10 -4.66 12.67 -18.07
C PRO A 10 -3.33 13.43 -18.14
N GLU A 11 -3.01 14.25 -17.12
CA GLU A 11 -1.77 15.04 -17.08
C GLU A 11 -0.57 14.26 -16.51
N GLY A 12 -0.80 13.20 -15.74
CA GLY A 12 0.28 12.51 -15.03
C GLY A 12 -0.16 11.67 -13.83
N VAL A 13 0.83 11.27 -13.04
CA VAL A 13 0.71 10.45 -11.83
C VAL A 13 1.24 11.21 -10.61
N VAL A 14 0.53 11.12 -9.48
CA VAL A 14 0.99 11.54 -8.15
C VAL A 14 1.21 10.31 -7.28
N PHE A 15 2.33 10.28 -6.57
CA PHE A 15 2.54 9.36 -5.45
C PHE A 15 2.55 10.14 -4.14
N GLY A 16 1.95 9.55 -3.11
CA GLY A 16 2.00 10.07 -1.76
C GLY A 16 2.18 8.97 -0.74
N ALA A 17 2.94 9.24 0.32
CA ALA A 17 3.06 8.33 1.45
C ALA A 17 3.35 9.07 2.76
N ASP A 18 2.91 8.50 3.86
CA ASP A 18 3.44 8.84 5.18
C ASP A 18 4.84 8.25 5.38
N SER A 19 5.48 8.57 6.51
CA SER A 19 6.85 8.12 6.81
C SER A 19 6.97 7.14 7.98
N THR A 20 5.85 6.68 8.57
CA THR A 20 5.91 5.76 9.70
C THR A 20 6.18 4.33 9.27
N SER A 21 7.13 3.65 9.91
CA SER A 21 7.32 2.21 9.85
C SER A 21 7.13 1.60 11.22
N THR A 22 6.37 0.50 11.28
CA THR A 22 6.08 -0.24 12.51
C THR A 22 6.99 -1.45 12.61
N TYR A 23 7.68 -1.60 13.73
CA TYR A 23 8.43 -2.80 14.08
C TYR A 23 7.83 -3.41 15.33
N GLY A 24 7.56 -4.72 15.28
CA GLY A 24 7.12 -5.48 16.44
C GLY A 24 8.33 -6.05 17.17
N VAL A 25 8.41 -5.82 18.48
CA VAL A 25 9.27 -6.59 19.38
C VAL A 25 8.36 -7.12 20.49
N HIS A 26 8.03 -8.41 20.47
CA HIS A 26 7.06 -9.04 21.37
C HIS A 26 5.64 -8.42 21.22
N SER A 27 4.92 -8.18 22.32
CA SER A 27 3.60 -7.53 22.32
C SER A 27 3.64 -6.02 22.06
N ASP A 28 4.83 -5.41 22.06
CA ASP A 28 5.01 -3.97 21.89
C ASP A 28 5.33 -3.61 20.44
N ARG A 29 4.70 -2.53 19.97
CA ARG A 29 4.94 -1.94 18.66
C ARG A 29 5.77 -0.67 18.82
N HIS A 30 6.86 -0.60 18.08
CA HIS A 30 7.69 0.57 17.96
C HIS A 30 7.51 1.24 16.58
N TYR A 31 7.64 2.56 16.54
CA TYR A 31 7.32 3.38 15.37
C TYR A 31 8.49 4.31 15.02
N TYR A 32 8.98 4.24 13.78
CA TYR A 32 9.97 5.15 13.23
C TYR A 32 9.33 6.05 12.18
N ASN A 33 9.48 7.37 12.29
CA ASN A 33 8.69 8.35 11.53
C ASN A 33 9.37 8.89 10.26
N ASN A 34 10.47 8.29 9.79
CA ASN A 34 11.29 8.83 8.71
C ASN A 34 11.60 7.81 7.61
N ALA A 35 10.81 6.75 7.47
CA ALA A 35 10.98 5.79 6.38
C ALA A 35 10.59 6.42 5.03
N GLN A 36 11.41 6.22 3.99
CA GLN A 36 11.06 6.57 2.61
C GLN A 36 10.25 5.43 1.98
N LYS A 37 9.14 5.79 1.34
CA LYS A 37 8.21 4.82 0.73
C LYS A 37 7.84 5.14 -0.71
N ILE A 38 8.37 6.23 -1.25
CA ILE A 38 8.29 6.59 -2.66
C ILE A 38 9.70 6.53 -3.22
N PHE A 39 9.87 6.00 -4.42
CA PHE A 39 11.17 5.93 -5.09
C PHE A 39 11.00 6.27 -6.57
N GLU A 40 11.97 6.99 -7.11
CA GLU A 40 12.18 7.05 -8.55
C GLU A 40 12.77 5.72 -9.02
N VAL A 41 12.32 5.21 -10.17
CA VAL A 41 12.85 3.96 -10.74
C VAL A 41 13.92 4.31 -11.77
N GLY A 42 15.17 4.39 -11.30
CA GLY A 42 16.31 4.90 -12.08
C GLY A 42 16.34 6.43 -12.08
N GLU A 43 17.51 7.03 -12.24
CA GLU A 43 17.63 8.50 -12.24
C GLU A 43 17.12 9.13 -13.53
N ASP A 44 16.42 10.26 -13.40
CA ASP A 44 15.89 11.06 -14.49
C ASP A 44 14.96 10.21 -15.40
N THR A 45 14.04 9.46 -14.79
CA THR A 45 13.10 8.59 -15.50
C THR A 45 11.65 9.05 -15.37
N THR A 46 10.80 8.44 -16.19
CA THR A 46 9.34 8.68 -16.21
C THR A 46 8.59 7.63 -15.41
N LEU A 47 9.26 6.99 -14.45
CA LEU A 47 8.74 5.89 -13.65
C LEU A 47 8.97 6.15 -12.15
N GLY A 48 7.95 5.87 -11.34
CA GLY A 48 8.02 5.94 -9.89
C GLY A 48 7.29 4.76 -9.27
N ILE A 49 7.64 4.47 -8.02
CA ILE A 49 7.04 3.40 -7.23
C ILE A 49 6.75 3.88 -5.82
N VAL A 50 5.57 3.55 -5.30
CA VAL A 50 5.20 3.74 -3.89
C VAL A 50 4.95 2.39 -3.23
N THR A 51 5.32 2.24 -1.95
CA THR A 51 5.29 0.95 -1.23
C THR A 51 4.46 1.01 0.06
N TRP A 52 3.88 -0.11 0.46
CA TRP A 52 3.20 -0.30 1.74
C TRP A 52 3.27 -1.77 2.20
N GLY A 53 2.82 -2.03 3.43
CA GLY A 53 2.83 -3.38 4.02
C GLY A 53 4.15 -3.71 4.70
N LEU A 54 4.70 -4.88 4.38
CA LEU A 54 5.98 -5.39 4.85
C LEU A 54 7.09 -4.34 4.68
N GLY A 55 7.93 -4.17 5.71
CA GLY A 55 8.90 -3.08 5.76
C GLY A 55 10.23 -3.35 5.04
N GLY A 56 10.49 -4.59 4.66
CA GLY A 56 11.74 -4.98 4.02
C GLY A 56 11.93 -6.48 3.96
N LEU A 57 13.01 -6.90 3.31
CA LEU A 57 13.47 -8.28 3.24
C LEU A 57 14.89 -8.33 3.79
N SER A 58 15.25 -9.39 4.50
CA SER A 58 16.63 -9.62 4.99
C SER A 58 17.65 -9.71 3.85
N VAL A 59 17.21 -10.11 2.66
CA VAL A 59 18.04 -10.24 1.45
C VAL A 59 18.32 -8.91 0.73
N GLY A 60 17.72 -7.80 1.19
CA GLY A 60 17.95 -6.47 0.62
C GLY A 60 16.86 -5.46 0.97
N SER A 61 17.25 -4.18 1.05
CA SER A 61 16.28 -3.09 1.22
C SER A 61 15.48 -2.85 -0.06
N TYR A 62 14.25 -2.32 0.05
CA TYR A 62 13.47 -1.94 -1.13
C TYR A 62 14.21 -0.93 -2.03
N ARG A 63 14.98 -0.02 -1.44
CA ARG A 63 15.83 0.90 -2.22
C ARG A 63 16.83 0.15 -3.09
N MET A 64 17.50 -0.86 -2.55
CA MET A 64 18.44 -1.70 -3.31
C MET A 64 17.73 -2.50 -4.41
N LEU A 65 16.60 -3.15 -4.08
CA LEU A 65 15.85 -3.93 -5.05
C LEU A 65 15.33 -3.07 -6.21
N ILE A 66 14.87 -1.85 -5.92
CA ILE A 66 14.42 -0.89 -6.93
C ILE A 66 15.59 -0.39 -7.78
N ALA A 67 16.79 -0.20 -7.20
CA ALA A 67 17.99 0.15 -7.95
C ALA A 67 18.40 -0.96 -8.93
N LEU A 68 18.46 -2.22 -8.47
CA LEU A 68 18.74 -3.37 -9.34
C LEU A 68 17.69 -3.55 -10.44
N PHE A 69 16.42 -3.28 -10.12
CA PHE A 69 15.35 -3.28 -11.10
C PHE A 69 15.53 -2.16 -12.13
N ALA A 70 15.94 -0.96 -11.72
CA ALA A 70 16.24 0.13 -12.64
C ALA A 70 17.42 -0.20 -13.57
N ASP A 71 18.47 -0.85 -13.05
CA ASP A 71 19.60 -1.32 -13.88
C ASP A 71 19.13 -2.32 -14.94
N ASP A 72 18.23 -3.24 -14.58
CA ASP A 72 17.62 -4.19 -15.50
C ASP A 72 16.76 -3.48 -16.57
N LEU A 73 15.95 -2.48 -16.20
CA LEU A 73 15.18 -1.67 -17.16
C LEU A 73 16.11 -0.90 -18.12
N ALA A 74 17.24 -0.39 -17.64
CA ALA A 74 18.20 0.34 -18.46
C ALA A 74 18.92 -0.59 -19.45
N ALA A 75 19.34 -1.78 -19.00
CA ALA A 75 19.96 -2.79 -19.85
C ALA A 75 18.98 -3.40 -20.86
N ASN A 76 17.72 -3.58 -20.44
CA ASN A 76 16.66 -4.20 -21.22
C ASN A 76 15.43 -3.26 -21.21
N PRO A 77 15.34 -2.29 -22.14
CA PRO A 77 14.22 -1.34 -22.16
C PRO A 77 12.85 -2.03 -22.23
N PRO A 78 11.89 -1.66 -21.38
CA PRO A 78 10.58 -2.31 -21.31
C PRO A 78 9.69 -1.93 -22.50
N ALA A 79 8.84 -2.86 -22.92
CA ALA A 79 7.93 -2.64 -24.05
C ALA A 79 6.64 -1.89 -23.68
N SER A 80 6.24 -1.91 -22.41
CA SER A 80 5.02 -1.27 -21.90
C SER A 80 5.08 -1.08 -20.38
N LEU A 81 4.17 -0.28 -19.82
CA LEU A 81 4.06 -0.16 -18.36
C LEU A 81 3.66 -1.49 -17.69
N LEU A 82 2.88 -2.34 -18.37
CA LEU A 82 2.59 -3.69 -17.88
C LEU A 82 3.86 -4.55 -17.80
N ASP A 83 4.74 -4.44 -18.79
CA ASP A 83 6.04 -5.14 -18.79
C ASP A 83 6.92 -4.67 -17.62
N VAL A 84 6.99 -3.36 -17.36
CA VAL A 84 7.63 -2.80 -16.16
C VAL A 84 7.08 -3.44 -14.88
N ALA A 85 5.75 -3.44 -14.71
CA ALA A 85 5.13 -3.96 -13.50
C ALA A 85 5.29 -5.49 -13.37
N THR A 86 5.27 -6.21 -14.48
CA THR A 86 5.48 -7.67 -14.53
C THR A 86 6.90 -8.04 -14.12
N ARG A 87 7.90 -7.31 -14.64
CA ARG A 87 9.31 -7.52 -14.28
C ARG A 87 9.59 -7.17 -12.83
N TRP A 88 9.03 -6.07 -12.32
CA TRP A 88 9.10 -5.78 -10.88
C TRP A 88 8.48 -6.90 -10.05
N SER A 89 7.28 -7.36 -10.42
CA SER A 89 6.61 -8.45 -9.72
C SER A 89 7.48 -9.70 -9.64
N ALA A 90 8.06 -10.12 -10.78
CA ALA A 90 8.94 -11.28 -10.84
C ALA A 90 10.20 -11.10 -9.98
N SER A 91 10.91 -9.97 -10.12
CA SER A 91 12.14 -9.69 -9.36
C SER A 91 11.88 -9.57 -7.86
N PHE A 92 10.81 -8.88 -7.46
CA PHE A 92 10.42 -8.78 -6.06
C PHE A 92 10.02 -10.14 -5.49
N TRP A 93 9.23 -10.93 -6.22
CA TRP A 93 8.79 -12.24 -5.76
C TRP A 93 9.95 -13.23 -5.59
N ALA A 94 10.96 -13.16 -6.47
CA ALA A 94 12.19 -13.92 -6.31
C ALA A 94 12.92 -13.56 -5.01
N ALA A 95 13.07 -12.26 -4.71
CA ALA A 95 13.67 -11.80 -3.44
C ALA A 95 12.81 -12.19 -2.23
N TYR A 96 11.50 -12.03 -2.31
CA TYR A 96 10.54 -12.39 -1.27
C TYR A 96 10.63 -13.88 -0.93
N SER A 97 10.66 -14.75 -1.95
CA SER A 97 10.75 -16.20 -1.79
C SER A 97 12.11 -16.71 -1.32
N ALA A 98 13.18 -15.94 -1.57
CA ALA A 98 14.53 -16.26 -1.11
C ALA A 98 14.86 -15.71 0.28
N SER A 99 13.95 -14.93 0.88
CA SER A 99 14.20 -14.25 2.15
C SER A 99 13.96 -15.13 3.38
N ASP A 100 14.50 -14.71 4.52
CA ASP A 100 14.29 -15.35 5.82
C ASP A 100 12.84 -15.35 6.32
N ILE A 101 11.95 -14.56 5.71
CA ILE A 101 10.52 -14.58 6.03
C ILE A 101 9.76 -15.73 5.33
N TRP A 102 10.36 -16.38 4.34
CA TRP A 102 9.69 -17.43 3.56
C TRP A 102 9.17 -18.62 4.41
N PRO A 103 9.87 -19.10 5.45
CA PRO A 103 9.29 -20.09 6.37
C PRO A 103 7.97 -19.64 7.01
N HIS A 104 7.80 -18.36 7.33
CA HIS A 104 6.54 -17.82 7.85
C HIS A 104 5.44 -17.78 6.78
N VAL A 105 5.81 -17.59 5.51
CA VAL A 105 4.88 -17.68 4.37
C VAL A 105 4.39 -19.12 4.20
N LEU A 106 5.30 -20.11 4.25
CA LEU A 106 4.94 -21.53 4.17
C LEU A 106 4.03 -21.94 5.32
N GLU A 107 4.29 -21.44 6.52
CA GLU A 107 3.43 -21.66 7.67
C GLU A 107 2.05 -21.02 7.49
N CYS A 108 1.99 -19.77 7.02
CA CYS A 108 0.73 -19.09 6.70
C CYS A 108 -0.10 -19.91 5.69
N ARG A 109 0.53 -20.49 4.66
CA ARG A 109 -0.15 -21.36 3.68
C ARG A 109 -0.66 -22.65 4.31
N ARG A 110 0.17 -23.29 5.14
CA ARG A 110 -0.20 -24.53 5.86
C ARG A 110 -1.43 -24.29 6.71
N VAL A 111 -1.41 -23.25 7.56
CA VAL A 111 -2.54 -22.91 8.43
C VAL A 111 -3.78 -22.53 7.62
N ASN A 112 -3.62 -21.77 6.53
CA ASN A 112 -4.74 -21.40 5.68
C ASN A 112 -5.44 -22.60 5.03
N ALA A 113 -4.69 -23.66 4.70
CA ALA A 113 -5.22 -24.88 4.10
C ALA A 113 -5.99 -25.79 5.10
N LEU A 114 -5.86 -25.56 6.41
CA LEU A 114 -6.63 -26.28 7.44
C LEU A 114 -8.06 -25.75 7.54
N THR A 115 -8.97 -26.60 8.00
CA THR A 115 -10.34 -26.19 8.35
C THR A 115 -10.34 -25.21 9.53
N PRO A 116 -11.22 -24.18 9.54
CA PRO A 116 -11.30 -23.23 10.65
C PRO A 116 -11.52 -23.90 12.00
N HIS A 117 -11.02 -23.30 13.08
CA HIS A 117 -11.24 -23.79 14.43
C HIS A 117 -12.74 -23.74 14.80
N ASP A 118 -13.30 -24.87 15.25
CA ASP A 118 -14.66 -24.95 15.80
C ASP A 118 -14.60 -25.42 17.27
N PRO A 119 -14.97 -24.57 18.25
CA PRO A 119 -14.94 -24.96 19.66
C PRO A 119 -15.95 -26.06 20.03
N ALA A 120 -16.92 -26.36 19.16
CA ALA A 120 -17.88 -27.45 19.35
C ALA A 120 -17.38 -28.81 18.86
N VAL A 121 -16.26 -28.86 18.14
CA VAL A 121 -15.70 -30.07 17.54
C VAL A 121 -14.37 -30.43 18.19
N ALA A 122 -14.12 -31.73 18.41
CA ALA A 122 -12.86 -32.20 18.97
C ALA A 122 -11.67 -31.81 18.04
N PRO A 123 -10.58 -31.23 18.58
CA PRO A 123 -9.41 -30.86 17.79
C PRO A 123 -8.84 -32.06 17.01
N ASN A 124 -8.43 -31.84 15.77
CA ASN A 124 -7.81 -32.86 14.92
C ASN A 124 -6.74 -32.23 14.02
N ALA A 125 -5.88 -33.06 13.43
CA ALA A 125 -4.74 -32.61 12.63
C ALA A 125 -5.10 -31.84 11.35
N GLY A 126 -6.34 -31.92 10.88
CA GLY A 126 -6.85 -31.17 9.70
C GLY A 126 -7.53 -29.85 10.04
N MET A 127 -7.54 -29.45 11.32
CA MET A 127 -8.19 -28.25 11.84
C MET A 127 -7.16 -27.30 12.43
N ARG A 128 -7.38 -25.99 12.26
CA ARG A 128 -6.60 -24.97 12.97
C ARG A 128 -6.82 -25.11 14.47
N THR A 129 -5.73 -24.99 15.21
CA THR A 129 -5.76 -24.71 16.64
C THR A 129 -6.44 -23.35 16.89
N LYS A 130 -6.90 -23.13 18.12
CA LYS A 130 -7.45 -21.83 18.53
C LYS A 130 -6.46 -20.69 18.27
N ASP A 131 -5.19 -20.89 18.65
CA ASP A 131 -4.14 -19.88 18.47
C ASP A 131 -3.89 -19.58 16.98
N GLU A 132 -3.89 -20.60 16.12
CA GLU A 132 -3.77 -20.42 14.67
C GLU A 132 -4.95 -19.62 14.09
N GLU A 133 -6.18 -19.92 14.52
CA GLU A 133 -7.38 -19.19 14.07
C GLU A 133 -7.34 -17.72 14.51
N GLU A 134 -6.93 -17.46 15.75
CA GLU A 134 -6.84 -16.10 16.29
C GLU A 134 -5.75 -15.25 15.61
N ASN A 135 -4.67 -15.89 15.12
CA ASN A 135 -3.49 -15.18 14.62
C ASN A 135 -3.32 -15.18 13.09
N ILE A 136 -3.97 -16.08 12.34
CA ILE A 136 -3.72 -16.22 10.90
C ILE A 136 -3.93 -14.91 10.12
N ALA A 137 -4.96 -14.14 10.44
CA ALA A 137 -5.22 -12.86 9.78
C ALA A 137 -4.10 -11.84 10.03
N PHE A 138 -3.60 -11.77 11.27
CA PHE A 138 -2.49 -10.89 11.63
C PHE A 138 -1.19 -11.33 10.95
N THR A 139 -0.86 -12.61 11.00
CA THR A 139 0.34 -13.19 10.36
C THR A 139 0.34 -12.93 8.86
N ARG A 140 -0.79 -13.20 8.18
CA ARG A 140 -0.94 -12.90 6.75
C ARG A 140 -0.71 -11.41 6.48
N SER A 141 -1.40 -10.54 7.22
CA SER A 141 -1.29 -9.09 7.03
C SER A 141 0.12 -8.55 7.29
N ALA A 142 0.90 -9.18 8.16
CA ALA A 142 2.28 -8.79 8.44
C ALA A 142 3.25 -9.16 7.30
N LEU A 143 2.90 -10.17 6.49
CA LEU A 143 3.71 -10.68 5.39
C LEU A 143 3.38 -10.04 4.04
N VAL A 144 2.21 -9.40 3.91
CA VAL A 144 1.82 -8.73 2.67
C VAL A 144 2.74 -7.55 2.34
N ALA A 145 3.29 -7.53 1.14
CA ALA A 145 4.02 -6.39 0.59
C ALA A 145 3.29 -5.83 -0.63
N GLY A 146 3.09 -4.52 -0.67
CA GLY A 146 2.36 -3.87 -1.76
C GLY A 146 3.15 -2.76 -2.42
N PHE A 147 2.98 -2.67 -3.74
CA PHE A 147 3.65 -1.71 -4.59
C PHE A 147 2.67 -1.13 -5.59
N CYS A 148 2.79 0.16 -5.88
CA CYS A 148 2.16 0.77 -7.05
C CYS A 148 3.25 1.42 -7.88
N ILE A 149 3.44 0.93 -9.11
CA ILE A 149 4.38 1.47 -10.08
C ILE A 149 3.60 2.24 -11.13
N GLY A 150 4.01 3.46 -11.43
CA GLY A 150 3.32 4.29 -12.41
C GLY A 150 4.21 5.33 -13.05
N GLY A 151 3.68 5.95 -14.09
CA GLY A 151 4.42 6.85 -14.96
C GLY A 151 3.94 6.75 -16.40
N TYR A 152 4.85 6.88 -17.36
CA TYR A 152 4.62 6.67 -18.80
C TYR A 152 5.91 6.17 -19.48
N LEU A 153 5.81 5.66 -20.71
CA LEU A 153 6.96 5.17 -21.48
C LEU A 153 6.97 5.75 -22.89
N MET A 154 8.06 6.41 -23.26
CA MET A 154 8.20 6.95 -24.62
C MET A 154 8.12 5.84 -25.69
N PRO A 155 7.49 6.11 -26.85
CA PRO A 155 6.91 7.40 -27.25
C PRO A 155 5.50 7.69 -26.69
N ASP A 156 4.88 6.76 -25.97
CA ASP A 156 3.54 6.92 -25.39
C ASP A 156 3.58 7.69 -24.07
N ARG A 157 3.01 8.89 -24.09
CA ARG A 157 2.94 9.77 -22.90
C ARG A 157 1.68 9.53 -22.06
N THR A 158 0.88 8.52 -22.39
CA THR A 158 -0.32 8.16 -21.63
C THR A 158 0.08 7.73 -20.22
N PRO A 159 -0.33 8.46 -19.17
CA PRO A 159 -0.02 8.07 -17.80
C PRO A 159 -0.77 6.79 -17.42
N GLY A 160 -0.11 5.91 -16.67
CA GLY A 160 -0.71 4.70 -16.14
C GLY A 160 0.00 4.23 -14.88
N ALA A 161 -0.64 3.31 -14.16
CA ALA A 161 -0.02 2.64 -13.04
C ALA A 161 -0.58 1.23 -12.85
N TYR A 162 0.22 0.39 -12.20
CA TYR A 162 -0.11 -0.98 -11.85
C TYR A 162 0.18 -1.21 -10.38
N VAL A 163 -0.73 -1.92 -9.71
CA VAL A 163 -0.53 -2.44 -8.37
C VAL A 163 0.03 -3.84 -8.45
N VAL A 164 1.04 -4.12 -7.64
CA VAL A 164 1.56 -5.46 -7.39
C VAL A 164 1.41 -5.74 -5.90
N LEU A 165 0.64 -6.77 -5.56
CA LEU A 165 0.43 -7.20 -4.18
C LEU A 165 1.02 -8.59 -3.99
N ALA A 166 2.08 -8.67 -3.19
CA ALA A 166 2.64 -9.95 -2.76
C ALA A 166 1.91 -10.43 -1.51
N ASP A 167 0.92 -11.29 -1.70
CA ASP A 167 0.25 -11.99 -0.61
C ASP A 167 0.96 -13.33 -0.32
N PRO A 168 1.16 -13.73 0.95
CA PRO A 168 1.73 -15.03 1.27
C PRO A 168 0.94 -16.21 0.67
N LEU A 169 -0.34 -16.04 0.33
CA LEU A 169 -1.15 -17.10 -0.28
C LEU A 169 -1.02 -17.18 -1.81
N ASP A 170 -0.42 -16.19 -2.47
CA ASP A 170 -0.26 -16.18 -3.93
C ASP A 170 0.84 -17.12 -4.40
N ILE A 171 0.71 -17.67 -5.60
CA ILE A 171 1.81 -18.42 -6.24
C ILE A 171 2.86 -17.44 -6.80
N GLN A 172 2.39 -16.35 -7.40
CA GLN A 172 3.16 -15.21 -7.86
C GLN A 172 2.22 -13.99 -7.98
N PRO A 173 2.66 -12.78 -7.61
CA PRO A 173 1.83 -11.58 -7.74
C PRO A 173 1.57 -11.23 -9.21
N VAL A 174 0.32 -10.91 -9.54
CA VAL A 174 -0.06 -10.45 -10.89
C VAL A 174 -0.31 -8.95 -10.84
N PRO A 175 0.36 -8.15 -11.69
CA PRO A 175 0.08 -6.72 -11.77
C PRO A 175 -1.36 -6.43 -12.17
N VAL A 176 -2.00 -5.50 -11.47
CA VAL A 176 -3.37 -5.04 -11.74
C VAL A 176 -3.34 -3.58 -12.17
N ALA A 177 -3.86 -3.29 -13.37
CA ALA A 177 -3.93 -1.92 -13.89
C ALA A 177 -4.87 -1.07 -13.02
N LEU A 178 -4.45 0.16 -12.74
CA LEU A 178 -5.31 1.17 -12.11
C LEU A 178 -6.03 2.00 -13.17
N THR A 179 -7.27 2.36 -12.86
CA THR A 179 -8.02 3.36 -13.62
C THR A 179 -7.62 4.77 -13.22
N GLN A 180 -7.97 5.75 -14.05
CA GLN A 180 -7.86 7.16 -13.64
C GLN A 180 -8.65 7.43 -12.37
N GLY A 181 -8.17 8.38 -11.56
CA GLY A 181 -8.68 8.67 -10.23
C GLY A 181 -7.62 8.41 -9.17
N TRP A 182 -8.04 7.95 -8.01
CA TRP A 182 -7.18 7.80 -6.84
C TRP A 182 -7.30 6.40 -6.24
N SER A 183 -6.21 5.95 -5.64
CA SER A 183 -6.14 4.70 -4.89
C SER A 183 -5.31 4.91 -3.64
N PHE A 184 -5.75 4.33 -2.52
CA PHE A 184 -5.06 4.38 -1.23
C PHE A 184 -4.89 2.98 -0.67
N TRP A 185 -3.74 2.71 -0.05
CA TRP A 185 -3.40 1.40 0.50
C TRP A 185 -2.73 1.49 1.87
N GLY A 186 -2.69 0.34 2.55
CA GLY A 186 -2.20 0.22 3.92
C GLY A 186 -3.31 0.56 4.91
N ALA A 187 -3.49 1.85 5.24
CA ALA A 187 -4.52 2.30 6.19
C ALA A 187 -5.53 3.30 5.57
N PRO A 188 -6.33 2.90 4.56
CA PRO A 188 -7.20 3.82 3.83
C PRO A 188 -8.52 4.15 4.56
N ASN A 189 -8.84 3.47 5.67
CA ASN A 189 -10.15 3.53 6.34
C ASN A 189 -10.62 4.95 6.64
N LEU A 190 -9.71 5.83 7.06
CA LEU A 190 -10.07 7.21 7.39
C LEU A 190 -10.42 8.03 6.15
N ILE A 191 -9.75 7.76 5.04
CA ILE A 191 -10.06 8.40 3.75
C ILE A 191 -11.39 7.86 3.22
N GLN A 192 -11.63 6.54 3.34
CA GLN A 192 -12.92 5.95 3.00
C GLN A 192 -14.06 6.60 3.81
N ARG A 193 -13.88 6.80 5.13
CA ARG A 193 -14.89 7.50 5.96
C ARG A 193 -15.09 8.96 5.55
N LEU A 194 -14.03 9.68 5.18
CA LEU A 194 -14.14 11.06 4.74
C LEU A 194 -14.89 11.17 3.41
N LEU A 195 -14.61 10.28 2.46
CA LEU A 195 -15.16 10.35 1.10
C LEU A 195 -16.51 9.65 0.98
N PHE A 196 -16.74 8.57 1.71
CA PHE A 196 -17.92 7.72 1.59
C PHE A 196 -18.81 7.73 2.85
N GLY A 197 -18.43 8.46 3.89
CA GLY A 197 -19.12 8.43 5.19
C GLY A 197 -18.89 7.14 6.01
N CYS A 198 -18.36 6.08 5.40
CA CYS A 198 -18.09 4.79 6.03
C CYS A 198 -16.86 4.11 5.42
N ASP A 199 -16.33 3.09 6.12
CA ASP A 199 -15.31 2.18 5.61
C ASP A 199 -15.87 0.74 5.56
N ASP A 200 -15.11 -0.18 4.96
CA ASP A 200 -15.53 -1.58 4.78
C ASP A 200 -15.83 -2.30 6.10
N SER A 201 -15.11 -1.96 7.18
CA SER A 201 -15.33 -2.56 8.51
C SER A 201 -16.62 -2.06 9.14
N LEU A 202 -16.94 -0.77 8.99
CA LEU A 202 -18.22 -0.21 9.42
C LEU A 202 -19.38 -0.82 8.62
N LYS A 203 -19.24 -0.93 7.29
CA LYS A 203 -20.25 -1.57 6.44
C LYS A 203 -20.51 -3.02 6.85
N ALA A 204 -19.44 -3.81 7.06
CA ALA A 204 -19.56 -5.18 7.52
C ALA A 204 -20.26 -5.28 8.88
N SER A 205 -19.95 -4.38 9.82
CA SER A 205 -20.59 -4.33 11.14
C SER A 205 -22.09 -4.01 11.05
N ILE A 206 -22.49 -3.12 10.13
CA ILE A 206 -23.91 -2.82 9.88
C ILE A 206 -24.61 -4.04 9.28
N ILE A 207 -24.05 -4.64 8.24
CA ILE A 207 -24.65 -5.80 7.53
C ILE A 207 -24.85 -6.99 8.47
N THR A 208 -23.90 -7.23 9.38
CA THR A 208 -23.96 -8.35 10.33
C THR A 208 -24.75 -8.05 11.60
N SER A 209 -25.19 -6.80 11.79
CA SER A 209 -25.99 -6.40 12.95
C SER A 209 -27.38 -7.01 12.91
N GLY A 210 -27.85 -7.55 14.03
CA GLY A 210 -29.24 -8.03 14.17
C GLY A 210 -30.31 -6.94 14.06
N HIS A 211 -29.90 -5.66 14.00
CA HIS A 211 -30.79 -4.51 13.82
C HIS A 211 -30.88 -4.03 12.37
N TRP A 212 -30.04 -4.55 11.47
CA TRP A 212 -30.13 -4.25 10.04
C TRP A 212 -31.04 -5.27 9.35
N HIS A 213 -32.03 -4.77 8.62
CA HIS A 213 -33.02 -5.62 7.93
C HIS A 213 -32.93 -5.50 6.39
N GLY A 214 -32.02 -4.68 5.88
CA GLY A 214 -31.76 -4.54 4.44
C GLY A 214 -30.72 -5.54 3.94
N THR A 215 -30.49 -5.51 2.64
CA THR A 215 -29.42 -6.24 1.96
C THR A 215 -28.12 -5.42 1.95
N PRO A 216 -26.96 -6.04 1.67
CA PRO A 216 -25.74 -5.29 1.38
C PRO A 216 -25.92 -4.27 0.25
N ALA A 217 -26.72 -4.57 -0.77
CA ALA A 217 -27.00 -3.65 -1.86
C ALA A 217 -27.80 -2.42 -1.41
N ASP A 218 -28.74 -2.58 -0.47
CA ASP A 218 -29.48 -1.47 0.11
C ASP A 218 -28.55 -0.51 0.86
N LEU A 219 -27.57 -1.05 1.60
CA LEU A 219 -26.59 -0.22 2.30
C LEU A 219 -25.69 0.53 1.31
N GLU A 220 -25.21 -0.14 0.25
CA GLU A 220 -24.40 0.52 -0.78
C GLU A 220 -25.17 1.66 -1.48
N ALA A 221 -26.45 1.47 -1.75
CA ALA A 221 -27.29 2.53 -2.33
C ALA A 221 -27.41 3.75 -1.41
N ILE A 222 -27.64 3.53 -0.10
CA ILE A 222 -27.69 4.61 0.89
C ILE A 222 -26.35 5.35 0.95
N VAL A 223 -25.25 4.61 1.00
CA VAL A 223 -23.90 5.19 1.09
C VAL A 223 -23.59 6.01 -0.17
N ALA A 224 -23.95 5.52 -1.36
CA ALA A 224 -23.70 6.18 -2.64
C ALA A 224 -24.28 7.61 -2.69
N ASP A 225 -25.47 7.83 -2.13
CA ASP A 225 -26.14 9.15 -2.13
C ASP A 225 -25.44 10.20 -1.25
N HIS A 226 -24.53 9.78 -0.37
CA HIS A 226 -23.83 10.65 0.58
C HIS A 226 -22.32 10.77 0.32
N GLN A 227 -21.82 10.16 -0.77
CA GLN A 227 -20.40 10.23 -1.08
C GLN A 227 -19.99 11.64 -1.53
N LEU A 228 -18.83 12.09 -1.07
CA LEU A 228 -18.16 13.26 -1.61
C LEU A 228 -17.56 12.90 -2.95
N ALA A 229 -18.21 13.34 -4.03
CA ALA A 229 -17.70 13.17 -5.38
C ALA A 229 -16.36 13.89 -5.54
N HIS A 230 -15.31 13.15 -5.91
CA HIS A 230 -14.02 13.71 -6.28
C HIS A 230 -13.84 13.59 -7.81
N PRO A 231 -13.94 14.68 -8.58
CA PRO A 231 -13.72 14.64 -10.02
C PRO A 231 -12.23 14.44 -10.34
N LEU A 232 -11.92 14.14 -11.60
CA LEU A 232 -10.54 14.28 -12.07
C LEU A 232 -10.16 15.77 -12.05
N VAL A 233 -9.08 16.09 -11.35
CA VAL A 233 -8.62 17.48 -11.16
C VAL A 233 -7.23 17.69 -11.76
N PRO A 234 -6.84 18.94 -12.09
CA PRO A 234 -5.49 19.25 -12.55
C PRO A 234 -4.41 18.84 -11.55
N MET A 235 -3.18 18.66 -12.02
CA MET A 235 -2.10 18.07 -11.22
C MET A 235 -1.85 18.73 -9.86
N ARG A 236 -2.00 20.06 -9.75
CA ARG A 236 -1.78 20.76 -8.47
C ARG A 236 -2.86 20.41 -7.44
N GLU A 237 -4.10 20.30 -7.88
CA GLU A 237 -5.23 19.90 -7.04
C GLU A 237 -5.13 18.41 -6.67
N ALA A 238 -4.65 17.56 -7.59
CA ALA A 238 -4.39 16.15 -7.31
C ALA A 238 -3.32 15.97 -6.22
N ILE A 239 -2.24 16.76 -6.28
CA ILE A 239 -1.20 16.80 -5.23
C ILE A 239 -1.80 17.21 -3.89
N ASP A 240 -2.59 18.29 -3.86
CA ASP A 240 -3.20 18.79 -2.62
C ASP A 240 -4.21 17.80 -2.04
N PHE A 241 -5.01 17.16 -2.89
CA PHE A 241 -5.94 16.10 -2.50
C PHE A 241 -5.20 14.91 -1.86
N VAL A 242 -4.15 14.41 -2.51
CA VAL A 242 -3.33 13.30 -1.97
C VAL A 242 -2.70 13.68 -0.63
N HIS A 243 -2.16 14.90 -0.53
CA HIS A 243 -1.59 15.42 0.73
C HIS A 243 -2.64 15.49 1.84
N SER A 244 -3.80 16.09 1.55
CA SER A 244 -4.90 16.29 2.47
C SER A 244 -5.45 14.97 3.01
N CYS A 245 -5.61 13.96 2.14
CA CYS A 245 -6.04 12.62 2.50
C CYS A 245 -5.05 11.93 3.44
N ILE A 246 -3.75 11.94 3.11
CA ILE A 246 -2.70 11.35 3.95
C ILE A 246 -2.61 12.09 5.30
N TYR A 247 -2.62 13.42 5.27
CA TYR A 247 -2.57 14.25 6.47
C TYR A 247 -3.74 13.98 7.40
N SER A 248 -4.95 13.85 6.85
CA SER A 248 -6.15 13.53 7.62
C SER A 248 -6.04 12.16 8.28
N THR A 249 -5.53 11.14 7.58
CA THR A 249 -5.23 9.84 8.18
C THR A 249 -4.25 9.96 9.34
N ILE A 250 -3.15 10.70 9.17
CA ILE A 250 -2.16 10.93 10.24
C ILE A 250 -2.80 11.61 11.46
N LYS A 251 -3.64 12.64 11.24
CA LYS A 251 -4.31 13.34 12.35
C LYS A 251 -5.33 12.47 13.05
N ALA A 252 -6.09 11.69 12.30
CA ALA A 252 -7.05 10.76 12.86
C ALA A 252 -6.38 9.67 13.71
N MET A 253 -5.22 9.14 13.29
CA MET A 253 -4.41 8.27 14.14
C MET A 253 -4.00 9.01 15.41
N LYS A 254 -3.40 10.20 15.31
CA LYS A 254 -2.95 11.00 16.46
C LYS A 254 -4.03 11.29 17.49
N PHE A 255 -5.27 11.54 17.06
CA PHE A 255 -6.38 11.94 17.93
C PHE A 255 -7.39 10.83 18.21
N SER A 256 -7.02 9.57 17.98
CA SER A 256 -7.83 8.40 18.34
C SER A 256 -7.06 7.45 19.25
N SER A 257 -7.72 6.39 19.70
CA SER A 257 -7.09 5.28 20.42
C SER A 257 -6.44 4.25 19.47
N LEU A 258 -6.35 4.54 18.17
CA LEU A 258 -5.77 3.64 17.20
C LEU A 258 -4.23 3.62 17.30
N PRO A 259 -3.58 2.49 16.98
CA PRO A 259 -2.12 2.43 16.87
C PRO A 259 -1.59 3.50 15.91
N GLN A 260 -0.47 4.17 16.24
CA GLN A 260 0.15 5.21 15.42
C GLN A 260 0.89 4.64 14.20
N ILE A 261 0.16 3.95 13.33
CA ILE A 261 0.70 3.26 12.14
C ILE A 261 0.84 4.17 10.93
N CYS A 262 0.46 5.44 11.04
CA CYS A 262 0.65 6.46 10.02
C CYS A 262 1.12 7.75 10.68
N GLY A 263 2.13 8.42 10.10
CA GLY A 263 2.73 9.58 10.72
C GLY A 263 4.03 10.05 10.06
N GLY A 264 4.75 10.94 10.75
CA GLY A 264 5.97 11.55 10.26
C GLY A 264 5.76 12.54 9.10
N PRO A 265 6.84 13.03 8.47
CA PRO A 265 6.77 13.89 7.30
C PRO A 265 6.10 13.18 6.12
N ILE A 266 5.19 13.86 5.43
CA ILE A 266 4.56 13.35 4.21
C ILE A 266 5.50 13.58 3.03
N GLU A 267 5.68 12.57 2.19
CA GLU A 267 6.36 12.71 0.91
C GLU A 267 5.38 12.68 -0.25
N LEU A 268 5.69 13.47 -1.27
CA LEU A 268 4.90 13.59 -2.49
C LEU A 268 5.84 13.65 -3.68
N ALA A 269 5.54 12.87 -4.70
CA ALA A 269 6.20 12.92 -6.00
C ALA A 269 5.18 12.99 -7.12
N ALA A 270 5.59 13.56 -8.25
CA ALA A 270 4.76 13.64 -9.43
C ALA A 270 5.57 13.33 -10.69
N ILE A 271 4.91 12.70 -11.67
CA ILE A 271 5.39 12.52 -13.03
C ILE A 271 4.31 13.11 -13.94
N THR A 272 4.65 14.02 -14.84
CA THR A 272 3.66 14.63 -15.76
C THR A 272 3.98 14.26 -17.19
N ALA A 273 3.00 14.31 -18.09
CA ALA A 273 3.20 13.92 -19.49
C ALA A 273 4.36 14.66 -20.16
N ASP A 274 4.75 15.85 -19.69
CA ASP A 274 5.88 16.66 -20.16
C ASP A 274 7.15 16.57 -19.27
N ARG A 275 7.07 16.01 -18.05
CA ARG A 275 8.19 15.99 -17.09
C ARG A 275 8.37 14.62 -16.43
N LYS A 276 9.65 14.28 -16.30
CA LYS A 276 10.14 13.12 -15.55
C LYS A 276 9.80 13.23 -14.06
N PHE A 277 10.09 12.18 -13.31
CA PHE A 277 9.86 12.13 -11.87
C PHE A 277 10.44 13.36 -11.17
N ARG A 278 9.63 13.93 -10.28
CA ARG A 278 10.07 15.03 -9.41
C ARG A 278 9.48 14.88 -8.03
N TRP A 279 10.30 15.21 -7.05
CA TRP A 279 9.83 15.46 -5.70
C TRP A 279 9.04 16.76 -5.66
N VAL A 280 7.79 16.66 -5.21
CA VAL A 280 6.99 17.83 -4.81
C VAL A 280 7.29 18.17 -3.34
N ARG A 281 7.43 17.13 -2.52
CA ARG A 281 7.88 17.22 -1.13
C ARG A 281 8.71 15.98 -0.80
N HIS A 282 9.96 16.19 -0.41
CA HIS A 282 10.90 15.14 -0.02
C HIS A 282 11.57 15.53 1.28
N LYS A 283 11.79 14.56 2.17
CA LYS A 283 12.53 14.79 3.41
C LYS A 283 14.03 14.78 3.12
N ALA A 284 14.77 15.69 3.73
CA ALA A 284 16.22 15.67 3.71
C ALA A 284 16.76 14.45 4.51
N TRP A 285 17.98 14.02 4.19
CA TRP A 285 18.60 12.88 4.86
C TRP A 285 18.79 13.08 6.37
N ASP A 286 18.97 14.32 6.82
CA ASP A 286 19.14 14.70 8.22
C ASP A 286 17.81 14.99 8.94
N ALA A 287 16.66 14.87 8.26
CA ALA A 287 15.36 15.20 8.85
C ALA A 287 15.03 14.36 10.10
N ALA A 288 15.58 13.14 10.20
CA ALA A 288 15.44 12.30 11.38
C ALA A 288 16.28 12.79 12.57
N ILE A 289 17.46 13.37 12.31
CA ILE A 289 18.35 13.92 13.35
C ILE A 289 17.71 15.14 14.01
N LEU A 290 17.02 15.96 13.20
CA LEU A 290 16.37 17.18 13.65
C LEU A 290 14.93 16.96 14.12
N GLU A 291 14.44 15.71 14.11
CA GLU A 291 13.03 15.37 14.40
C GLU A 291 12.01 16.21 13.60
N GLY A 292 12.37 16.61 12.38
CA GLY A 292 11.56 17.49 11.54
C GLY A 292 11.64 18.99 11.84
N GLY A 293 12.52 19.42 12.75
CA GLY A 293 12.91 20.82 12.90
C GLY A 293 13.84 21.25 11.77
N THR A 294 13.59 22.40 11.14
CA THR A 294 14.58 23.04 10.27
C THR A 294 15.48 23.95 11.10
N LYS A 295 16.77 24.05 10.73
CA LYS A 295 17.56 25.23 11.05
C LYS A 295 17.01 26.45 10.32
#